data_AF-A0A9K3LLK1-F1
#
_entry.id   AF-A0A9K3LLK1-F1
#
_cell.length_a   1.000
_cell.length_b   1.000
_cell.length_c   1.000
_cell.angle_alpha   90.00
_cell.angle_beta   90.00
_cell.angle_gamma   90.00
#
_symmetry.space_group_name_H-M   'P 1'
#
loop_
_entity.id
_entity.type
_entity.pdbx_description
1 polymer ?
#
loop_
_entity_poly.entity_id
_entity_poly.type
_entity_poly.pdbx_seq_one_letter_code
_entity_poly.pdbx_strand_id
1 'polypeptide(L)'
;MEDPFADCLEEPLLPNHDDHDEETFAHRSISDEDVNENRHDNVLPNDSEFTSNAVTHEILRLYHMTFMPDHEIKMFGQRFVDGPFAVKLLKFLAMTLVSVALVHFVVEQYISDRDQKLTLEDILVYEGDAIIRDCIVFYVVGRLWQKNGVDSCDWILWMVLANVYFECQPFFPWMGHSVTLYEMHCLWPWQLWAFVAFVVPLFLTIVVAHLIKAFRQGLLWIKIGEFGICLCLFLGPVLPSPYFHFHHWFAGWIFGMHANSDDWWSRATMAYFHGMYVNGIAVYGRDPLLTCDYARFMAEDQRCPAVSGYSAVGSDLNAPFSWWNALRFDLSDDNLQPSDWRNCSSRGYHP
;
A
#
# COMPACT_ATOMS: atom_id res chain seq x y z
N MET A 1 53.09 23.78 -6.24
CA MET A 1 51.75 23.80 -5.62
C MET A 1 51.51 22.37 -5.20
N GLU A 2 51.87 22.10 -3.96
CA GLU A 2 51.83 20.77 -3.34
C GLU A 2 50.49 20.63 -2.62
N ASP A 3 49.86 19.47 -2.79
CA ASP A 3 48.53 19.13 -2.30
C ASP A 3 48.65 18.60 -0.86
N PRO A 4 48.07 19.26 0.17
CA PRO A 4 48.33 18.93 1.57
C PRO A 4 47.30 17.97 2.20
N PHE A 5 46.55 17.18 1.43
CA PHE A 5 45.46 16.34 1.96
C PHE A 5 45.53 14.85 1.58
N ALA A 6 46.74 14.30 1.56
CA ALA A 6 46.96 12.86 1.46
C ALA A 6 47.64 12.34 2.73
N ASP A 7 46.93 12.30 3.86
CA ASP A 7 47.26 11.44 5.02
C ASP A 7 46.18 11.56 6.12
N CYS A 8 45.27 10.58 6.16
CA CYS A 8 44.37 10.14 7.24
C CYS A 8 43.64 8.89 6.68
N LEU A 9 44.06 7.62 6.83
CA LEU A 9 44.20 6.79 8.05
C LEU A 9 42.98 6.97 8.98
N GLU A 10 42.18 5.98 9.37
CA GLU A 10 42.31 4.51 9.46
C GLU A 10 40.89 3.89 9.46
N GLU A 11 40.71 2.73 8.84
CA GLU A 11 39.50 1.91 9.02
C GLU A 11 39.51 1.28 10.43
N PRO A 12 38.42 1.37 11.21
CA PRO A 12 38.33 0.63 12.45
C PRO A 12 38.10 -0.86 12.15
N LEU A 13 39.06 -1.68 12.55
CA LEU A 13 38.92 -3.13 12.68
C LEU A 13 37.70 -3.43 13.57
N LEU A 14 36.64 -3.97 12.94
CA LEU A 14 35.49 -4.52 13.65
C LEU A 14 35.96 -5.72 14.50
N PRO A 15 35.57 -5.81 15.77
CA PRO A 15 35.82 -7.00 16.57
C PRO A 15 34.96 -8.15 16.05
N ASN A 16 35.59 -9.29 15.75
CA ASN A 16 34.92 -10.57 15.62
C ASN A 16 34.22 -10.88 16.95
N HIS A 17 32.90 -10.72 16.97
CA HIS A 17 32.04 -11.21 18.04
C HIS A 17 31.63 -12.64 17.67
N ASP A 18 32.54 -13.58 17.89
CA ASP A 18 32.22 -15.00 18.04
C ASP A 18 31.75 -15.22 19.47
N ASP A 19 30.50 -14.90 19.77
CA ASP A 19 29.83 -15.41 20.96
C ASP A 19 28.80 -16.45 20.54
N HIS A 20 29.30 -17.67 20.47
CA HIS A 20 28.52 -18.88 20.68
C HIS A 20 27.98 -18.86 22.12
N ASP A 21 26.79 -18.30 22.31
CA ASP A 21 25.98 -18.63 23.48
C ASP A 21 25.47 -20.06 23.31
N GLU A 22 26.24 -21.00 23.87
CA GLU A 22 25.79 -22.33 24.27
C GLU A 22 24.58 -22.18 25.20
N GLU A 23 23.38 -22.16 24.62
CA GLU A 23 22.18 -22.46 25.39
C GLU A 23 22.29 -23.90 25.90
N THR A 24 22.45 -23.95 27.20
CA THR A 24 22.64 -25.13 28.02
C THR A 24 21.42 -26.03 27.85
N PHE A 25 21.58 -27.07 27.04
CA PHE A 25 20.60 -28.13 26.85
C PHE A 25 20.36 -28.80 28.21
N ALA A 26 19.28 -28.42 28.88
CA ALA A 26 18.81 -29.09 30.07
C ALA A 26 18.47 -30.54 29.70
N HIS A 27 19.35 -31.46 30.11
CA HIS A 27 19.10 -32.89 30.17
C HIS A 27 17.85 -33.13 31.03
N ARG A 28 16.67 -33.16 30.40
CA ARG A 28 15.52 -33.89 30.94
C ARG A 28 15.84 -35.36 30.77
N SER A 29 16.26 -35.96 31.88
CA SER A 29 16.20 -37.39 32.11
C SER A 29 14.81 -37.89 31.74
N ILE A 30 14.72 -38.57 30.59
CA ILE A 30 13.59 -39.39 30.23
C ILE A 30 13.63 -40.58 31.20
N SER A 31 12.67 -40.61 32.12
CA SER A 31 12.43 -41.76 32.97
C SER A 31 11.90 -42.90 32.12
N ASP A 32 12.63 -44.02 32.14
CA ASP A 32 12.30 -45.33 31.56
C ASP A 32 11.13 -46.01 32.31
N GLU A 33 9.96 -45.39 32.32
CA GLU A 33 8.71 -46.03 32.74
C GLU A 33 7.62 -45.68 31.74
N ASP A 34 7.52 -46.49 30.68
CA ASP A 34 6.25 -46.96 30.10
C ASP A 34 6.55 -47.96 28.96
N VAL A 35 7.09 -49.11 29.36
CA VAL A 35 7.11 -50.33 28.55
C VAL A 35 5.82 -51.09 28.81
N ASN A 36 4.73 -50.77 28.10
CA ASN A 36 3.66 -51.71 27.70
C ASN A 36 2.45 -50.98 27.10
N GLU A 37 2.36 -50.95 25.76
CA GLU A 37 1.12 -51.29 25.01
C GLU A 37 1.38 -51.20 23.50
N ASN A 38 2.31 -52.00 22.98
CA ASN A 38 2.39 -52.26 21.54
C ASN A 38 1.38 -53.35 21.16
N ARG A 39 0.10 -52.98 21.07
CA ARG A 39 -0.87 -53.71 20.25
C ARG A 39 -0.95 -53.01 18.90
N HIS A 40 -0.10 -53.45 17.96
CA HIS A 40 -0.19 -53.10 16.55
C HIS A 40 -1.50 -53.69 15.97
N ASP A 41 -2.59 -52.93 16.10
CA ASP A 41 -3.68 -53.05 15.16
C ASP A 41 -3.15 -52.51 13.82
N ASN A 42 -2.93 -53.42 12.88
CA ASN A 42 -2.67 -53.12 11.48
C ASN A 42 -3.92 -52.47 10.85
N VAL A 43 -4.22 -51.24 11.27
CA VAL A 43 -5.16 -50.38 10.56
C VAL A 43 -4.42 -49.92 9.33
N LEU A 44 -4.68 -50.59 8.20
CA LEU A 44 -4.24 -50.12 6.90
C LEU A 44 -4.64 -48.65 6.79
N PRO A 45 -3.69 -47.72 6.57
CA PRO A 45 -4.02 -46.30 6.43
C PRO A 45 -5.06 -46.19 5.31
N ASN A 46 -6.18 -45.54 5.64
CA ASN A 46 -7.30 -45.42 4.74
C ASN A 46 -6.81 -44.62 3.51
N ASP A 47 -6.66 -45.28 2.36
CA ASP A 47 -6.05 -44.70 1.14
C ASP A 47 -6.74 -43.39 0.67
N SER A 48 -7.97 -43.15 1.13
CA SER A 48 -8.71 -41.90 0.90
C SER A 48 -8.11 -40.68 1.61
N GLU A 49 -7.47 -40.85 2.77
CA GLU A 49 -6.88 -39.74 3.54
C GLU A 49 -5.51 -39.33 2.96
N PHE A 50 -4.75 -40.31 2.46
CA PHE A 50 -3.46 -40.06 1.81
C PHE A 50 -3.61 -39.29 0.50
N THR A 51 -4.61 -39.63 -0.32
CA THR A 51 -4.87 -38.94 -1.60
C THR A 51 -5.34 -37.50 -1.41
N SER A 52 -6.17 -37.21 -0.40
CA SER A 52 -6.61 -35.86 -0.07
C SER A 52 -5.46 -34.93 0.36
N ASN A 53 -4.52 -35.45 1.15
CA ASN A 53 -3.37 -34.67 1.63
C ASN A 53 -2.39 -34.34 0.50
N ALA A 54 -2.18 -35.27 -0.44
CA ALA A 54 -1.31 -35.04 -1.60
C ALA A 54 -1.83 -33.94 -2.52
N VAL A 55 -3.13 -33.97 -2.85
CA VAL A 55 -3.75 -32.94 -3.71
C VAL A 55 -3.70 -31.56 -3.06
N THR A 56 -3.98 -31.48 -1.75
CA THR A 56 -3.93 -30.21 -1.00
C THR A 56 -2.51 -29.62 -1.01
N HIS A 57 -1.49 -30.46 -0.84
CA HIS A 57 -0.09 -30.03 -0.85
C HIS A 57 0.34 -29.54 -2.24
N GLU A 58 -0.11 -30.17 -3.32
CA GLU A 58 0.20 -29.74 -4.69
C GLU A 58 -0.45 -28.39 -5.04
N ILE A 59 -1.71 -28.18 -4.65
CA ILE A 59 -2.40 -26.90 -4.84
C ILE A 59 -1.70 -25.77 -4.07
N LEU A 60 -1.33 -26.01 -2.81
CA LEU A 60 -0.57 -25.03 -2.01
C LEU A 60 0.79 -24.71 -2.63
N ARG A 61 1.47 -25.72 -3.19
CA ARG A 61 2.73 -25.52 -3.90
C ARG A 61 2.56 -24.64 -5.14
N LEU A 62 1.54 -24.89 -5.96
CA LEU A 62 1.25 -24.07 -7.14
C LEU A 62 0.87 -22.64 -6.76
N TYR A 63 0.13 -22.48 -5.66
CA TYR A 63 -0.29 -21.17 -5.15
C TYR A 63 0.91 -20.30 -4.72
N HIS A 64 1.97 -20.93 -4.19
CA HIS A 64 3.21 -20.26 -3.78
C HIS A 64 4.32 -20.28 -4.84
N MET A 65 4.06 -20.78 -6.04
CA MET A 65 5.03 -20.82 -7.11
C MET A 65 5.32 -19.40 -7.64
N THR A 66 6.59 -19.04 -7.71
CA THR A 66 7.04 -17.78 -8.32
C THR A 66 7.28 -18.00 -9.82
N PHE A 67 6.93 -17.00 -10.65
CA PHE A 67 7.15 -17.09 -12.11
C PHE A 67 8.63 -17.03 -12.49
N MET A 68 9.44 -16.29 -11.73
CA MET A 68 10.86 -16.12 -11.93
C MET A 68 11.66 -16.50 -10.68
N PRO A 69 12.94 -16.89 -10.81
CA PRO A 69 13.82 -17.08 -9.66
C PRO A 69 14.03 -15.77 -8.88
N ASP A 70 14.16 -15.89 -7.56
CA ASP A 70 14.28 -14.74 -6.65
C ASP A 70 15.72 -14.26 -6.43
N HIS A 71 16.73 -14.98 -6.93
CA HIS A 71 18.14 -14.75 -6.59
C HIS A 71 18.99 -14.25 -7.77
N GLU A 72 18.58 -14.49 -9.01
CA GLU A 72 19.29 -14.02 -10.20
C GLU A 72 18.31 -13.77 -11.36
N ILE A 73 18.60 -12.79 -12.21
CA ILE A 73 17.94 -12.59 -13.51
C ILE A 73 18.99 -12.82 -14.59
N LYS A 74 18.72 -13.76 -15.50
CA LYS A 74 19.58 -14.06 -16.64
C LYS A 74 18.99 -13.50 -17.93
N MET A 75 19.80 -12.77 -18.70
CA MET A 75 19.44 -12.28 -20.04
C MET A 75 20.47 -12.79 -21.04
N PHE A 76 20.02 -13.49 -22.10
CA PHE A 76 20.90 -14.13 -23.09
C PHE A 76 21.97 -15.07 -22.49
N GLY A 77 21.62 -15.79 -21.41
CA GLY A 77 22.54 -16.69 -20.70
C GLY A 77 23.58 -15.99 -19.82
N GLN A 78 23.63 -14.66 -19.82
CA GLN A 78 24.48 -13.86 -18.93
C GLN A 78 23.71 -13.41 -17.70
N ARG A 79 24.40 -13.33 -16.55
CA ARG A 79 23.84 -12.77 -15.32
C ARG A 79 23.67 -11.27 -15.48
N PHE A 80 22.43 -10.80 -15.42
CA PHE A 80 22.09 -9.39 -15.57
C PHE A 80 22.01 -8.69 -14.21
N VAL A 81 21.32 -9.30 -13.25
CA VAL A 81 21.20 -8.82 -11.86
C VAL A 81 21.29 -10.02 -10.93
N ASP A 82 22.15 -9.90 -9.91
CA ASP A 82 22.34 -10.89 -8.87
C ASP A 82 21.89 -10.33 -7.50
N GLY A 83 21.46 -11.22 -6.62
CA GLY A 83 21.15 -10.92 -5.23
C GLY A 83 19.65 -10.80 -4.98
N PRO A 84 19.13 -11.43 -3.90
CA PRO A 84 17.69 -11.51 -3.66
C PRO A 84 17.04 -10.15 -3.44
N PHE A 85 17.78 -9.19 -2.87
CA PHE A 85 17.27 -7.84 -2.67
C PHE A 85 17.03 -7.11 -4.00
N ALA A 86 18.02 -7.10 -4.90
CA ALA A 86 17.93 -6.37 -6.16
C ALA A 86 16.95 -7.02 -7.14
N VAL A 87 16.98 -8.35 -7.24
CA VAL A 87 16.09 -9.12 -8.12
C VAL A 87 14.63 -8.91 -7.73
N LYS A 88 14.27 -9.09 -6.45
CA LYS A 88 12.89 -8.90 -5.99
C LYS A 88 12.43 -7.45 -6.09
N LEU A 89 13.31 -6.47 -5.86
CA LEU A 89 12.98 -5.05 -6.07
C LEU A 89 12.65 -4.77 -7.54
N LEU A 90 13.49 -5.26 -8.46
CA LEU A 90 13.25 -5.08 -9.90
C LEU A 90 11.95 -5.76 -10.35
N LYS A 91 11.68 -6.97 -9.85
CA LYS A 91 10.40 -7.65 -10.08
C LYS A 91 9.22 -6.83 -9.57
N PHE A 92 9.31 -6.30 -8.36
CA PHE A 92 8.25 -5.51 -7.74
C PHE A 92 7.95 -4.23 -8.51
N LEU A 93 9.00 -3.51 -8.94
CA LEU A 93 8.87 -2.32 -9.79
C LEU A 93 8.24 -2.67 -11.15
N ALA A 94 8.77 -3.69 -11.83
CA ALA A 94 8.26 -4.11 -13.13
C ALA A 94 6.78 -4.53 -13.05
N MET A 95 6.43 -5.34 -12.05
CA MET A 95 5.04 -5.76 -11.83
C MET A 95 4.12 -4.58 -11.52
N THR A 96 4.57 -3.61 -10.71
CA THR A 96 3.78 -2.44 -10.38
C THR A 96 3.50 -1.60 -11.63
N LEU A 97 4.53 -1.31 -12.43
CA LEU A 97 4.37 -0.54 -13.67
C LEU A 97 3.49 -1.26 -14.71
N VAL A 98 3.67 -2.57 -14.87
CA VAL A 98 2.80 -3.39 -15.74
C VAL A 98 1.36 -3.37 -15.25
N SER A 99 1.15 -3.44 -13.93
CA SER A 99 -0.19 -3.42 -13.34
C SER A 99 -0.86 -2.06 -13.51
N VAL A 100 -0.14 -0.95 -13.29
CA VAL A 100 -0.64 0.41 -13.56
C VAL A 100 -1.05 0.54 -15.02
N ALA A 101 -0.20 0.13 -15.97
CA ALA A 101 -0.50 0.21 -17.39
C ALA A 101 -1.72 -0.65 -17.78
N LEU A 102 -1.82 -1.87 -17.25
CA LEU A 102 -2.93 -2.77 -17.53
C LEU A 102 -4.25 -2.25 -16.95
N VAL A 103 -4.23 -1.80 -15.69
CA VAL A 103 -5.42 -1.22 -15.05
C VAL A 103 -5.83 0.04 -15.80
N HIS A 104 -4.91 0.96 -16.07
CA HIS A 104 -5.18 2.19 -16.82
C HIS A 104 -5.84 1.90 -18.18
N PHE A 105 -5.31 0.93 -18.92
CA PHE A 105 -5.89 0.50 -20.19
C PHE A 105 -7.31 -0.07 -20.02
N VAL A 106 -7.56 -0.90 -19.00
CA VAL A 106 -8.91 -1.44 -18.75
C VAL A 106 -9.88 -0.33 -18.37
N VAL A 107 -9.48 0.54 -17.44
CA VAL A 107 -10.29 1.67 -16.96
C VAL A 107 -10.65 2.60 -18.10
N GLU A 108 -9.68 2.92 -18.97
CA GLU A 108 -9.90 3.72 -20.17
C GLU A 108 -11.01 3.20 -21.06
N GLN A 109 -11.12 1.88 -21.23
CA GLN A 109 -12.10 1.28 -22.13
C GLN A 109 -13.49 1.16 -21.51
N TYR A 110 -13.59 1.00 -20.18
CA TYR A 110 -14.83 0.55 -19.54
C TYR A 110 -15.41 1.52 -18.50
N ILE A 111 -14.62 2.47 -17.98
CA ILE A 111 -15.02 3.35 -16.88
C ILE A 111 -15.04 4.79 -17.37
N SER A 112 -16.24 5.37 -17.42
CA SER A 112 -16.42 6.77 -17.83
C SER A 112 -16.02 7.77 -16.74
N ASP A 113 -16.03 7.34 -15.47
CA ASP A 113 -15.79 8.17 -14.27
C ASP A 113 -14.30 8.27 -13.88
N ARG A 114 -13.41 8.12 -14.86
CA ARG A 114 -11.97 8.35 -14.68
C ARG A 114 -11.60 9.77 -15.09
N ASP A 115 -10.38 10.20 -14.77
CA ASP A 115 -9.82 11.37 -15.45
C ASP A 115 -9.56 11.04 -16.94
N GLN A 116 -10.43 11.55 -17.81
CA GLN A 116 -10.37 11.32 -19.26
C GLN A 116 -9.15 11.98 -19.92
N LYS A 117 -8.46 12.88 -19.23
CA LYS A 117 -7.26 13.54 -19.75
C LYS A 117 -5.97 12.86 -19.32
N LEU A 118 -6.02 12.04 -18.29
CA LEU A 118 -4.86 11.33 -17.79
C LEU A 118 -4.45 10.27 -18.82
N THR A 119 -3.25 10.43 -19.37
CA THR A 119 -2.65 9.42 -20.24
C THR A 119 -1.60 8.60 -19.49
N LEU A 120 -1.29 7.40 -19.99
CA LEU A 120 -0.19 6.60 -19.44
C LEU A 120 1.17 7.33 -19.56
N GLU A 121 1.35 8.16 -20.58
CA GLU A 121 2.55 8.99 -20.73
C GLU A 121 2.64 10.00 -19.58
N ASP A 122 1.55 10.66 -19.22
CA ASP A 122 1.52 11.62 -18.11
C ASP A 122 1.92 10.94 -16.79
N ILE A 123 1.38 9.75 -16.50
CA ILE A 123 1.74 8.96 -15.31
C ILE A 123 3.24 8.64 -15.31
N LEU A 124 3.78 8.14 -16.42
CA LEU A 124 5.20 7.75 -16.47
C LEU A 124 6.15 8.94 -16.40
N VAL A 125 5.82 10.05 -17.05
CA VAL A 125 6.70 11.23 -17.16
C VAL A 125 6.63 12.10 -15.91
N TYR A 126 5.43 12.43 -15.43
CA TYR A 126 5.25 13.38 -14.32
C TYR A 126 5.28 12.69 -12.96
N GLU A 127 4.87 11.42 -12.89
CA GLU A 127 4.68 10.73 -11.61
C GLU A 127 5.61 9.53 -11.42
N GLY A 128 6.29 9.08 -12.47
CA GLY A 128 7.13 7.88 -12.45
C GLY A 128 8.19 7.88 -11.35
N ASP A 129 8.87 9.00 -11.11
CA ASP A 129 9.86 9.14 -10.03
C ASP A 129 9.21 9.01 -8.64
N ALA A 130 7.99 9.52 -8.48
CA ALA A 130 7.26 9.41 -7.23
C ALA A 130 6.75 7.97 -7.00
N ILE A 131 6.22 7.32 -8.03
CA ILE A 131 5.80 5.91 -8.00
C ILE A 131 6.98 5.00 -7.66
N ILE A 132 8.15 5.21 -8.27
CA ILE A 132 9.36 4.41 -7.97
C ILE A 132 9.79 4.60 -6.52
N ARG A 133 9.80 5.84 -6.01
CA ARG A 133 10.13 6.11 -4.59
C ARG A 133 9.14 5.46 -3.63
N ASP A 134 7.85 5.57 -3.91
CA ASP A 134 6.79 4.94 -3.12
C ASP A 134 6.95 3.41 -3.14
N CYS A 135 7.33 2.81 -4.28
CA CYS A 135 7.63 1.39 -4.38
C CYS A 135 8.88 0.97 -3.60
N ILE A 136 9.96 1.77 -3.65
CA ILE A 136 11.18 1.49 -2.87
C ILE A 136 10.87 1.53 -1.37
N VAL A 137 10.13 2.55 -0.93
CA VAL A 137 9.72 2.66 0.48
C VAL A 137 8.82 1.50 0.87
N PHE A 138 7.81 1.16 0.06
CA PHE A 138 6.94 0.01 0.33
C PHE A 138 7.74 -1.30 0.38
N TYR A 139 8.71 -1.47 -0.52
CA TYR A 139 9.57 -2.63 -0.54
C TYR A 139 10.44 -2.75 0.72
N VAL A 140 11.04 -1.63 1.15
CA VAL A 140 11.92 -1.52 2.32
C VAL A 140 11.16 -1.62 3.65
N VAL A 141 10.05 -0.90 3.82
CA VAL A 141 9.25 -0.97 5.05
C VAL A 141 8.46 -2.29 5.11
N GLY A 142 7.98 -2.75 3.95
CA GLY A 142 7.25 -4.00 3.75
C GLY A 142 8.08 -5.26 3.89
N ARG A 143 9.40 -5.16 4.02
CA ARG A 143 10.28 -6.33 4.16
C ARG A 143 10.15 -7.33 3.00
N LEU A 144 9.80 -6.83 1.80
CA LEU A 144 9.50 -7.69 0.66
C LEU A 144 10.71 -8.52 0.19
N TRP A 145 11.95 -8.07 0.46
CA TRP A 145 13.15 -8.85 0.15
C TRP A 145 13.25 -10.16 0.97
N GLN A 146 12.63 -10.20 2.15
CA GLN A 146 12.63 -11.36 3.06
C GLN A 146 11.48 -12.33 2.74
N LYS A 147 10.44 -11.87 2.06
CA LYS A 147 9.26 -12.67 1.71
C LYS A 147 9.47 -13.45 0.40
N ASN A 148 8.67 -14.49 0.15
CA ASN A 148 8.66 -15.16 -1.16
C ASN A 148 8.37 -14.15 -2.29
N GLY A 149 8.87 -14.41 -3.50
CA GLY A 149 8.77 -13.50 -4.65
C GLY A 149 7.41 -12.85 -4.84
N VAL A 150 7.39 -11.56 -5.15
CA VAL A 150 6.17 -10.76 -5.42
C VAL A 150 5.42 -11.22 -6.67
N ASP A 151 6.06 -12.04 -7.49
CA ASP A 151 5.57 -12.70 -8.70
C ASP A 151 4.97 -14.08 -8.40
N SER A 152 4.35 -14.26 -7.24
CA SER A 152 3.63 -15.49 -6.91
C SER A 152 2.14 -15.36 -7.20
N CYS A 153 1.48 -16.49 -7.49
CA CYS A 153 0.05 -16.51 -7.79
C CYS A 153 -0.80 -15.90 -6.67
N ASP A 154 -0.44 -16.14 -5.41
CA ASP A 154 -1.14 -15.56 -4.26
C ASP A 154 -1.05 -14.03 -4.23
N TRP A 155 0.13 -13.46 -4.48
CA TRP A 155 0.30 -12.01 -4.53
C TRP A 155 -0.53 -11.40 -5.66
N ILE A 156 -0.40 -11.94 -6.87
CA ILE A 156 -1.10 -11.42 -8.05
C ILE A 156 -2.61 -11.54 -7.87
N LEU A 157 -3.11 -12.65 -7.32
CA LEU A 157 -4.54 -12.84 -7.09
C LEU A 157 -5.13 -11.74 -6.21
N TRP A 158 -4.54 -11.48 -5.03
CA TRP A 158 -5.07 -10.47 -4.11
C TRP A 158 -4.91 -9.05 -4.64
N MET A 159 -3.83 -8.77 -5.38
CA MET A 159 -3.63 -7.49 -6.05
C MET A 159 -4.68 -7.25 -7.15
N VAL A 160 -4.96 -8.26 -7.98
CA VAL A 160 -6.00 -8.18 -9.03
C VAL A 160 -7.39 -8.05 -8.40
N LEU A 161 -7.69 -8.81 -7.34
CA LEU A 161 -8.96 -8.71 -6.61
C LEU A 161 -9.19 -7.30 -6.07
N ALA A 162 -8.15 -6.65 -5.52
CA ALA A 162 -8.25 -5.27 -5.08
C ALA A 162 -8.58 -4.33 -6.25
N ASN A 163 -7.85 -4.41 -7.36
CA ASN A 163 -8.11 -3.59 -8.54
C ASN A 163 -9.53 -3.78 -9.07
N VAL A 164 -9.97 -5.03 -9.26
CA VAL A 164 -11.35 -5.32 -9.71
C VAL A 164 -12.37 -4.73 -8.73
N TYR A 165 -12.15 -4.89 -7.43
CA TYR A 165 -13.06 -4.37 -6.41
C TYR A 165 -13.19 -2.85 -6.47
N PHE A 166 -12.08 -2.10 -6.54
CA PHE A 166 -12.11 -0.64 -6.60
C PHE A 166 -12.68 -0.14 -7.92
N GLU A 167 -12.34 -0.77 -9.05
CA GLU A 167 -12.94 -0.44 -10.35
C GLU A 167 -14.43 -0.72 -10.44
N CYS A 168 -14.92 -1.66 -9.64
CA CYS A 168 -16.33 -1.99 -9.63
C CYS A 168 -17.16 -0.99 -8.82
N GLN A 169 -16.55 -0.12 -8.01
CA GLN A 169 -17.29 0.78 -7.12
C GLN A 169 -18.29 1.71 -7.83
N PRO A 170 -17.94 2.34 -8.97
CA PRO A 170 -18.87 3.21 -9.69
C PRO A 170 -20.13 2.51 -10.22
N PHE A 171 -20.10 1.18 -10.41
CA PHE A 171 -21.27 0.40 -10.85
C PHE A 171 -22.31 0.21 -9.74
N PHE A 172 -21.99 0.58 -8.50
CA PHE A 172 -22.90 0.54 -7.37
C PHE A 172 -23.28 1.96 -7.00
N PRO A 173 -24.46 2.47 -7.41
CA PRO A 173 -24.86 3.86 -7.17
C PRO A 173 -24.83 4.26 -5.68
N TRP A 174 -25.04 3.30 -4.78
CA TRP A 174 -25.01 3.52 -3.33
C TRP A 174 -23.59 3.64 -2.74
N MET A 175 -22.53 3.38 -3.51
CA MET A 175 -21.14 3.63 -3.09
C MET A 175 -20.61 5.01 -3.48
N GLY A 176 -21.30 5.73 -4.36
CA GLY A 176 -20.89 7.08 -4.82
C GLY A 176 -21.14 8.21 -3.80
N HIS A 177 -21.16 7.91 -2.50
CA HIS A 177 -21.41 8.88 -1.45
C HIS A 177 -20.12 9.25 -0.72
N SER A 178 -19.96 10.54 -0.40
CA SER A 178 -18.83 11.01 0.39
C SER A 178 -19.01 10.70 1.89
N VAL A 179 -17.89 10.60 2.62
CA VAL A 179 -17.89 10.37 4.07
C VAL A 179 -17.90 11.73 4.80
N THR A 180 -19.01 12.46 4.68
CA THR A 180 -19.25 13.68 5.46
C THR A 180 -20.34 13.45 6.50
N LEU A 181 -20.35 14.21 7.60
CA LEU A 181 -21.42 14.09 8.61
C LEU A 181 -22.80 14.33 8.01
N TYR A 182 -22.90 15.26 7.05
CA TYR A 182 -24.13 15.53 6.33
C TYR A 182 -24.56 14.34 5.47
N GLU A 183 -23.66 13.81 4.64
CA GLU A 183 -23.95 12.66 3.78
C GLU A 183 -24.31 11.42 4.59
N MET A 184 -23.53 11.08 5.60
CA MET A 184 -23.80 9.95 6.50
C MET A 184 -25.19 10.08 7.16
N HIS A 185 -25.54 11.27 7.66
CA HIS A 185 -26.77 11.46 8.39
C HIS A 185 -28.01 11.60 7.49
N CYS A 186 -27.88 12.23 6.33
CA CYS A 186 -29.01 12.68 5.53
C CYS A 186 -29.19 11.95 4.19
N LEU A 187 -28.10 11.46 3.58
CA LEU A 187 -28.11 10.99 2.19
C LEU A 187 -27.70 9.52 2.03
N TRP A 188 -26.94 8.97 2.97
CA TRP A 188 -26.46 7.59 2.88
C TRP A 188 -27.62 6.60 2.80
N PRO A 189 -27.69 5.81 1.73
CA PRO A 189 -28.70 4.78 1.60
C PRO A 189 -28.40 3.63 2.58
N TRP A 190 -29.42 2.88 2.98
CA TRP A 190 -29.26 1.78 3.95
C TRP A 190 -28.29 0.70 3.45
N GLN A 191 -28.14 0.53 2.13
CA GLN A 191 -27.18 -0.38 1.50
C GLN A 191 -25.75 -0.01 1.88
N LEU A 192 -25.42 1.28 1.89
CA LEU A 192 -24.11 1.77 2.28
C LEU A 192 -23.85 1.52 3.77
N TRP A 193 -24.86 1.72 4.62
CA TRP A 193 -24.78 1.36 6.05
C TRP A 193 -24.54 -0.13 6.27
N ALA A 194 -25.24 -1.01 5.55
CA ALA A 194 -25.03 -2.45 5.62
C ALA A 194 -23.62 -2.84 5.17
N PHE A 195 -23.13 -2.22 4.09
CA PHE A 195 -21.78 -2.39 3.60
C PHE A 195 -20.73 -1.95 4.64
N VAL A 196 -20.87 -0.76 5.24
CA VAL A 196 -19.98 -0.27 6.30
C VAL A 196 -20.01 -1.18 7.52
N ALA A 197 -21.19 -1.65 7.92
CA ALA A 197 -21.36 -2.59 9.03
C ALA A 197 -20.68 -3.95 8.78
N PHE A 198 -20.39 -4.30 7.53
CA PHE A 198 -19.62 -5.50 7.18
C PHE A 198 -18.12 -5.20 7.05
N VAL A 199 -17.75 -4.15 6.31
CA VAL A 199 -16.35 -3.84 5.97
C VAL A 199 -15.57 -3.35 7.19
N VAL A 200 -16.17 -2.53 8.06
CA VAL A 200 -15.49 -2.01 9.25
C VAL A 200 -15.08 -3.15 10.20
N PRO A 201 -15.96 -4.10 10.59
CA PRO A 201 -15.54 -5.24 11.40
C PRO A 201 -14.48 -6.12 10.72
N LEU A 202 -14.56 -6.31 9.39
CA LEU A 202 -13.56 -7.07 8.64
C LEU A 202 -12.18 -6.42 8.73
N PHE A 203 -12.10 -5.11 8.47
CA PHE A 203 -10.85 -4.34 8.58
C PHE A 203 -10.32 -4.34 10.02
N LEU A 204 -11.18 -4.12 11.02
CA LEU A 204 -10.81 -4.18 12.44
C LEU A 204 -10.26 -5.56 12.81
N THR A 205 -10.84 -6.64 12.29
CA THR A 205 -10.34 -8.01 12.52
C THR A 205 -8.92 -8.18 11.96
N ILE A 206 -8.64 -7.67 10.76
CA ILE A 206 -7.29 -7.71 10.17
C ILE A 206 -6.29 -6.90 11.00
N VAL A 207 -6.66 -5.70 11.45
CA VAL A 207 -5.80 -4.86 12.31
C VAL A 207 -5.53 -5.54 13.64
N VAL A 208 -6.57 -6.03 14.33
CA VAL A 208 -6.45 -6.74 15.60
C VAL A 208 -5.60 -8.01 15.45
N ALA A 209 -5.76 -8.76 14.35
CA ALA A 209 -4.92 -9.93 14.08
C ALA A 209 -3.44 -9.56 13.95
N HIS A 210 -3.10 -8.47 13.25
CA HIS A 210 -1.73 -7.97 13.16
C HIS A 210 -1.20 -7.51 14.52
N LEU A 211 -2.01 -6.83 15.33
CA LEU A 211 -1.62 -6.38 16.67
C LEU A 211 -1.35 -7.55 17.62
N ILE A 212 -2.24 -8.56 17.64
CA ILE A 212 -2.06 -9.78 18.45
C ILE A 212 -0.80 -10.51 18.00
N LYS A 213 -0.57 -10.64 16.69
CA LYS A 213 0.63 -11.29 16.16
C LYS A 213 1.90 -10.53 16.56
N ALA A 214 1.93 -9.21 16.36
CA ALA A 214 3.06 -8.37 16.73
C ALA A 214 3.33 -8.41 18.25
N PHE A 215 2.28 -8.46 19.07
CA PHE A 215 2.40 -8.63 20.52
C PHE A 215 3.01 -9.99 20.90
N ARG A 216 2.50 -11.08 20.33
CA ARG A 216 3.02 -12.45 20.56
C ARG A 216 4.47 -12.62 20.14
N GLN A 217 4.92 -11.89 19.12
CA GLN A 217 6.31 -11.89 18.65
C GLN A 217 7.23 -10.91 19.41
N GLY A 218 6.70 -10.11 20.35
CA GLY A 218 7.47 -9.07 21.03
C GLY A 218 7.86 -7.88 20.15
N LEU A 219 7.22 -7.71 18.98
CA LEU A 219 7.54 -6.68 17.99
C LEU A 219 6.57 -5.49 17.99
N LEU A 220 5.55 -5.50 18.85
CA LEU A 220 4.46 -4.50 18.84
C LEU A 220 4.98 -3.05 18.88
N TRP A 221 5.87 -2.74 19.82
CA TRP A 221 6.39 -1.37 19.97
C TRP A 221 7.24 -0.92 18.79
N ILE A 222 8.01 -1.83 18.20
CA ILE A 222 8.78 -1.56 16.97
C ILE A 222 7.80 -1.23 15.83
N LYS A 223 6.73 -2.01 15.67
CA LYS A 223 5.71 -1.76 14.64
C LYS A 223 4.98 -0.44 14.85
N ILE A 224 4.62 -0.09 16.08
CA ILE A 224 4.00 1.20 16.42
C ILE A 224 4.97 2.35 16.10
N GLY A 225 6.25 2.21 16.45
CA GLY A 225 7.28 3.19 16.13
C GLY A 225 7.50 3.37 14.63
N GLU A 226 7.64 2.27 13.88
CA GLU A 226 7.77 2.29 12.42
C GLU A 226 6.56 2.97 11.75
N PHE A 227 5.34 2.60 12.16
CA PHE A 227 4.10 3.20 11.66
C PHE A 227 4.02 4.69 11.99
N GLY A 228 4.34 5.07 13.23
CA GLY A 228 4.36 6.46 13.67
C GLY A 228 5.37 7.31 12.91
N ILE A 229 6.59 6.80 12.66
CA ILE A 229 7.60 7.49 11.84
C ILE A 229 7.10 7.67 10.40
N CYS A 230 6.49 6.64 9.80
CA CYS A 230 5.93 6.74 8.46
C CYS A 230 4.83 7.81 8.39
N LEU A 231 3.92 7.85 9.37
CA LEU A 231 2.93 8.93 9.47
C LEU A 231 3.60 10.31 9.61
N CYS A 232 4.59 10.46 10.49
CA CYS A 232 5.26 11.75 10.66
C CYS A 232 5.99 12.22 9.40
N LEU A 233 6.62 11.31 8.65
CA LEU A 233 7.38 11.65 7.44
C LEU A 233 6.48 11.94 6.24
N PHE A 234 5.45 11.12 6.02
CA PHE A 234 4.62 11.21 4.83
C PHE A 234 3.33 12.01 5.06
N LEU A 235 2.72 11.91 6.24
CA LEU A 235 1.46 12.59 6.57
C LEU A 235 1.67 13.92 7.29
N GLY A 236 2.66 13.99 8.18
CA GLY A 236 2.95 15.18 9.00
C GLY A 236 3.05 16.49 8.21
N PRO A 237 3.83 16.56 7.11
CA PRO A 237 4.04 17.82 6.37
C PRO A 237 2.77 18.42 5.73
N VAL A 238 1.73 17.61 5.55
CA VAL A 238 0.56 17.91 4.72
C VAL A 238 -0.73 18.08 5.53
N LEU A 239 -0.77 17.57 6.77
CA LEU A 239 -1.90 17.75 7.70
C LEU A 239 -2.34 19.21 7.92
N PRO A 240 -1.44 20.23 7.91
CA PRO A 240 -1.86 21.62 8.08
C PRO A 240 -2.58 22.22 6.87
N SER A 241 -2.58 21.55 5.71
CA SER A 241 -3.23 22.09 4.50
C SER A 241 -4.75 22.12 4.67
N PRO A 242 -5.41 23.27 4.40
CA PRO A 242 -6.88 23.32 4.41
C PRO A 242 -7.51 22.49 3.28
N TYR A 243 -6.72 22.06 2.29
CA TYR A 243 -7.13 21.21 1.18
C TYR A 243 -6.69 19.74 1.35
N PHE A 244 -6.24 19.38 2.55
CA PHE A 244 -5.86 18.01 2.87
C PHE A 244 -7.06 17.06 2.70
N HIS A 245 -6.92 16.08 1.80
CA HIS A 245 -7.90 15.01 1.61
C HIS A 245 -7.21 13.65 1.62
N PHE A 246 -7.38 12.88 2.71
CA PHE A 246 -6.75 11.57 2.89
C PHE A 246 -7.30 10.50 1.94
N HIS A 247 -6.68 10.41 0.77
CA HIS A 247 -6.99 9.39 -0.23
C HIS A 247 -6.79 7.98 0.32
N HIS A 248 -7.80 7.14 0.14
CA HIS A 248 -7.83 5.79 0.66
C HIS A 248 -6.74 4.90 0.05
N TRP A 249 -6.34 5.10 -1.22
CA TRP A 249 -5.21 4.38 -1.82
C TRP A 249 -3.86 4.67 -1.14
N PHE A 250 -3.67 5.88 -0.61
CA PHE A 250 -2.52 6.20 0.22
C PHE A 250 -2.60 5.55 1.61
N ALA A 251 -3.80 5.47 2.19
CA ALA A 251 -4.02 4.66 3.38
C ALA A 251 -3.59 3.20 3.13
N GLY A 252 -3.97 2.64 1.98
CA GLY A 252 -3.54 1.32 1.54
C GLY A 252 -2.04 1.18 1.48
N TRP A 253 -1.37 2.11 0.81
CA TRP A 253 0.08 2.09 0.73
C TRP A 253 0.75 2.05 2.12
N ILE A 254 0.29 2.87 3.08
CA ILE A 254 0.79 2.82 4.46
C ILE A 254 0.45 1.50 5.14
N PHE A 255 -0.81 1.08 5.17
CA PHE A 255 -1.21 -0.14 5.87
C PHE A 255 -0.57 -1.39 5.26
N GLY A 256 -0.44 -1.43 3.93
CA GLY A 256 0.15 -2.52 3.17
C GLY A 256 1.61 -2.76 3.55
N MET A 257 2.44 -1.71 3.65
CA MET A 257 3.84 -1.87 4.05
C MET A 257 4.00 -2.35 5.50
N HIS A 258 3.01 -2.15 6.36
CA HIS A 258 3.04 -2.67 7.74
C HIS A 258 2.35 -4.03 7.91
N ALA A 259 1.65 -4.55 6.89
CA ALA A 259 1.16 -5.92 6.81
C ALA A 259 2.29 -6.91 6.44
N ASN A 260 3.41 -6.83 7.16
CA ASN A 260 4.67 -7.48 6.80
C ASN A 260 5.00 -8.73 7.62
N SER A 261 3.99 -9.45 8.14
CA SER A 261 4.19 -10.75 8.78
C SER A 261 4.37 -11.87 7.75
N ASP A 262 5.01 -12.98 8.15
CA ASP A 262 5.25 -14.15 7.29
C ASP A 262 4.02 -15.03 7.05
N ASP A 263 2.83 -14.66 7.55
CA ASP A 263 1.63 -15.43 7.29
C ASP A 263 1.04 -15.12 5.91
N TRP A 264 0.41 -16.12 5.30
CA TRP A 264 -0.28 -15.97 4.02
C TRP A 264 -1.34 -14.86 4.05
N TRP A 265 -2.07 -14.68 5.16
CA TRP A 265 -3.14 -13.67 5.26
C TRP A 265 -2.57 -12.25 5.40
N SER A 266 -1.41 -12.09 6.03
CA SER A 266 -0.71 -10.80 6.12
C SER A 266 -0.13 -10.42 4.76
N ARG A 267 0.43 -11.40 4.04
CA ARG A 267 0.87 -11.24 2.65
C ARG A 267 -0.29 -10.90 1.71
N ALA A 268 -1.43 -11.57 1.83
CA ALA A 268 -2.65 -11.25 1.09
C ALA A 268 -3.12 -9.82 1.37
N THR A 269 -3.12 -9.41 2.64
CA THR A 269 -3.45 -8.05 3.06
C THR A 269 -2.52 -7.01 2.44
N MET A 270 -1.22 -7.26 2.46
CA MET A 270 -0.20 -6.41 1.84
C MET A 270 -0.40 -6.29 0.33
N ALA A 271 -0.63 -7.41 -0.37
CA ALA A 271 -0.88 -7.44 -1.81
C ALA A 271 -2.18 -6.72 -2.20
N TYR A 272 -3.26 -6.91 -1.41
CA TYR A 272 -4.53 -6.24 -1.60
C TYR A 272 -4.39 -4.72 -1.46
N PHE A 273 -3.72 -4.25 -0.41
CA PHE A 273 -3.49 -2.82 -0.20
C PHE A 273 -2.55 -2.20 -1.24
N HIS A 274 -1.55 -2.95 -1.72
CA HIS A 274 -0.73 -2.52 -2.86
C HIS A 274 -1.56 -2.44 -4.14
N GLY A 275 -2.49 -3.38 -4.36
CA GLY A 275 -3.43 -3.33 -5.47
C GLY A 275 -4.33 -2.10 -5.44
N MET A 276 -4.84 -1.70 -4.26
CA MET A 276 -5.57 -0.43 -4.09
C MET A 276 -4.70 0.79 -4.43
N TYR A 277 -3.41 0.75 -4.08
CA TYR A 277 -2.47 1.82 -4.45
C TYR A 277 -2.24 1.91 -5.96
N VAL A 278 -2.01 0.77 -6.63
CA VAL A 278 -1.91 0.66 -8.10
C VAL A 278 -3.17 1.19 -8.78
N ASN A 279 -4.33 0.83 -8.24
CA ASN A 279 -5.62 1.29 -8.75
C ASN A 279 -5.74 2.81 -8.73
N GLY A 280 -5.44 3.44 -7.59
CA GLY A 280 -5.47 4.90 -7.45
C GLY A 280 -4.60 5.60 -8.50
N ILE A 281 -3.36 5.12 -8.69
CA ILE A 281 -2.45 5.65 -9.72
C ILE A 281 -3.06 5.53 -11.12
N ALA A 282 -3.60 4.36 -11.45
CA ALA A 282 -4.08 4.09 -12.79
C ALA A 282 -5.31 4.93 -13.18
N VAL A 283 -6.19 5.25 -12.22
CA VAL A 283 -7.45 5.96 -12.48
C VAL A 283 -7.28 7.49 -12.36
N TYR A 284 -6.53 7.95 -11.36
CA TYR A 284 -6.48 9.36 -10.96
C TYR A 284 -5.07 9.95 -10.96
N GLY A 285 -4.07 9.16 -11.36
CA GLY A 285 -2.67 9.50 -11.19
C GLY A 285 -2.19 9.22 -9.77
N ARG A 286 -0.89 9.27 -9.56
CA ARG A 286 -0.24 9.38 -8.27
C ARG A 286 -0.56 10.77 -7.74
N ASP A 287 -1.82 10.98 -7.35
CA ASP A 287 -2.25 12.14 -6.57
C ASP A 287 -1.19 12.34 -5.48
N PRO A 288 -0.43 13.45 -5.53
CA PRO A 288 0.74 13.58 -4.71
C PRO A 288 0.28 13.73 -3.29
N LEU A 289 0.29 12.62 -2.57
CA LEU A 289 0.27 12.55 -1.13
C LEU A 289 -0.56 13.67 -0.52
N LEU A 290 -1.78 13.92 -1.06
CA LEU A 290 -2.81 14.85 -0.55
C LEU A 290 -2.89 16.26 -1.16
N THR A 291 -3.13 16.45 -2.46
CA THR A 291 -3.59 17.80 -2.88
C THR A 291 -4.50 17.86 -4.11
N CYS A 292 -5.78 18.22 -3.87
CA CYS A 292 -6.56 18.99 -4.85
C CYS A 292 -5.82 20.26 -5.30
N ASP A 293 -4.88 20.78 -4.48
CA ASP A 293 -3.97 21.87 -4.85
C ASP A 293 -2.91 21.50 -5.89
N TYR A 294 -2.45 20.24 -6.00
CA TYR A 294 -1.56 19.84 -7.09
C TYR A 294 -2.36 19.66 -8.37
N ALA A 295 -3.57 19.09 -8.28
CA ALA A 295 -4.52 19.11 -9.39
C ALA A 295 -4.82 20.55 -9.83
N ARG A 296 -4.97 21.49 -8.87
CA ARG A 296 -5.09 22.93 -9.14
C ARG A 296 -3.81 23.53 -9.73
N PHE A 297 -2.63 23.24 -9.19
CA PHE A 297 -1.34 23.72 -9.67
C PHE A 297 -1.06 23.23 -11.09
N MET A 298 -1.30 21.93 -11.36
CA MET A 298 -1.24 21.34 -12.69
C MET A 298 -2.28 21.98 -13.61
N ALA A 299 -3.51 22.23 -13.13
CA ALA A 299 -4.52 22.94 -13.90
C ALA A 299 -4.14 24.41 -14.16
N GLU A 300 -3.46 25.10 -13.25
CA GLU A 300 -2.94 26.47 -13.43
C GLU A 300 -1.75 26.48 -14.39
N ASP A 301 -0.79 25.56 -14.25
CA ASP A 301 0.41 25.42 -15.08
C ASP A 301 0.06 24.99 -16.51
N GLN A 302 -0.87 24.04 -16.66
CA GLN A 302 -1.43 23.63 -17.95
C GLN A 302 -2.46 24.62 -18.52
N ARG A 303 -2.68 25.77 -17.85
CA ARG A 303 -3.60 26.85 -18.26
C ARG A 303 -5.01 26.34 -18.58
N CYS A 304 -5.52 25.44 -17.75
CA CYS A 304 -6.88 24.93 -17.87
C CYS A 304 -7.90 26.09 -17.76
N PRO A 305 -8.83 26.25 -18.73
CA PRO A 305 -9.78 27.35 -18.76
C PRO A 305 -10.64 27.49 -17.49
N ALA A 306 -10.93 26.37 -16.82
CA ALA A 306 -11.75 26.34 -15.61
C ALA A 306 -11.11 27.09 -14.42
N VAL A 307 -9.77 27.14 -14.33
CA VAL A 307 -9.07 27.82 -13.23
C VAL A 307 -8.83 29.31 -13.55
N SER A 308 -8.75 29.65 -14.85
CA SER A 308 -8.54 31.03 -15.30
C SER A 308 -9.62 32.01 -14.79
N GLY A 309 -10.85 31.52 -14.58
CA GLY A 309 -11.96 32.31 -14.01
C GLY A 309 -11.81 32.63 -12.52
N TYR A 310 -11.15 31.77 -11.75
CA TYR A 310 -10.91 32.00 -10.31
C TYR A 310 -9.65 32.86 -10.07
N SER A 311 -8.63 32.74 -10.92
CA SER A 311 -7.44 33.59 -10.87
C SER A 311 -7.69 35.06 -11.29
N ALA A 312 -8.86 35.37 -11.85
CA ALA A 312 -9.21 36.73 -12.28
C ALA A 312 -9.58 37.68 -11.12
N VAL A 313 -9.70 37.19 -9.87
CA VAL A 313 -10.08 38.02 -8.71
C VAL A 313 -8.87 38.62 -7.96
N GLY A 314 -7.63 38.26 -8.33
CA GLY A 314 -6.42 38.72 -7.65
C GLY A 314 -5.32 39.21 -8.60
N SER A 315 -5.60 40.21 -9.42
CA SER A 315 -4.64 40.81 -10.35
C SER A 315 -3.60 41.70 -9.65
N ASP A 316 -2.79 41.13 -8.76
CA ASP A 316 -1.54 41.74 -8.27
C ASP A 316 -0.36 40.84 -8.67
N LEU A 317 -0.15 40.74 -9.98
CA LEU A 317 0.87 39.93 -10.67
C LEU A 317 2.34 40.32 -10.36
N ASN A 318 2.58 41.25 -9.44
CA ASN A 318 3.93 41.68 -9.03
C ASN A 318 4.33 41.20 -7.63
N ALA A 319 3.47 40.46 -6.92
CA ALA A 319 3.87 39.85 -5.67
C ALA A 319 4.80 38.65 -5.96
N PRO A 320 6.04 38.62 -5.42
CA PRO A 320 6.89 37.43 -5.55
C PRO A 320 6.13 36.23 -4.99
N PHE A 321 5.99 35.19 -5.83
CA PHE A 321 5.30 33.96 -5.48
C PHE A 321 5.97 33.32 -4.26
N SER A 322 5.40 33.58 -3.10
CA SER A 322 5.79 32.99 -1.83
C SER A 322 4.77 31.90 -1.53
N TRP A 323 5.22 30.64 -1.50
CA TRP A 323 4.39 29.49 -1.13
C TRP A 323 3.71 29.66 0.25
N TRP A 324 4.30 30.47 1.15
CA TRP A 324 3.67 30.85 2.42
C TRP A 324 2.44 31.74 2.29
N ASN A 325 2.35 32.56 1.23
CA ASN A 325 1.20 33.44 1.00
C ASN A 325 0.03 32.71 0.31
N ALA A 326 0.30 31.66 -0.47
CA ALA A 326 -0.73 30.78 -1.03
C ALA A 326 -1.49 29.98 0.05
N LEU A 327 -0.81 29.64 1.15
CA LEU A 327 -1.44 29.02 2.34
C LEU A 327 -2.31 29.98 3.15
N ARG A 328 -2.29 31.29 2.83
CA ARG A 328 -3.00 32.34 3.57
C ARG A 328 -4.14 32.96 2.76
N PHE A 329 -4.70 32.22 1.79
CA PHE A 329 -5.94 32.61 1.14
C PHE A 329 -7.05 32.65 2.20
N ASP A 330 -7.51 33.86 2.49
CA ASP A 330 -8.62 34.15 3.37
C ASP A 330 -9.92 33.81 2.62
N LEU A 331 -10.44 32.60 2.83
CA LEU A 331 -11.72 32.11 2.29
C LEU A 331 -12.93 32.76 2.96
N SER A 332 -12.76 33.83 3.75
CA SER A 332 -13.89 34.52 4.39
C SER A 332 -14.85 35.21 3.40
N ASP A 333 -14.47 35.33 2.12
CA ASP A 333 -15.29 35.98 1.08
C ASP A 333 -16.15 35.01 0.25
N ASP A 334 -15.90 33.69 0.34
CA ASP A 334 -16.79 32.70 -0.28
C ASP A 334 -17.90 32.37 0.72
N ASN A 335 -19.13 32.79 0.41
CA ASN A 335 -20.37 32.51 1.16
C ASN A 335 -20.72 30.99 1.27
N LEU A 336 -19.73 30.09 1.19
CA LEU A 336 -19.83 28.67 1.46
C LEU A 336 -20.07 28.47 2.96
N GLN A 337 -21.34 28.55 3.36
CA GLN A 337 -21.72 28.11 4.70
C GLN A 337 -21.42 26.62 4.84
N PRO A 338 -20.75 26.18 5.92
CA PRO A 338 -20.54 24.77 6.16
C PRO A 338 -21.89 24.05 6.20
N SER A 339 -21.96 22.87 5.56
CA SER A 339 -23.19 22.07 5.50
C SER A 339 -23.72 21.79 6.92
N ASP A 340 -24.93 22.25 7.24
CA ASP A 340 -25.58 21.95 8.52
C ASP A 340 -26.10 20.50 8.50
N TRP A 341 -25.28 19.57 9.00
CA TRP A 341 -25.61 18.15 9.11
C TRP A 341 -26.82 17.85 10.00
N ARG A 342 -27.26 18.82 10.83
CA ARG A 342 -28.46 18.67 11.67
C ARG A 342 -29.74 18.94 10.90
N ASN A 343 -29.64 19.55 9.72
CA ASN A 343 -30.77 19.92 8.91
C ASN A 343 -30.70 19.26 7.52
N CYS A 344 -31.33 18.09 7.40
CA CYS A 344 -31.42 17.37 6.12
C CYS A 344 -32.39 18.01 5.11
N SER A 345 -33.01 19.16 5.42
CA SER A 345 -33.93 19.87 4.50
C SER A 345 -33.17 20.75 3.49
N SER A 346 -32.25 20.19 2.71
CA SER A 346 -31.42 21.01 1.83
C SER A 346 -32.12 21.30 0.48
N ARG A 347 -32.63 22.53 0.35
CA ARG A 347 -32.65 23.25 -0.94
C ARG A 347 -31.29 23.89 -1.28
N GLY A 348 -30.30 23.75 -0.38
CA GLY A 348 -29.01 24.44 -0.46
C GLY A 348 -27.79 23.54 -0.64
N TYR A 349 -27.94 22.22 -0.67
CA TYR A 349 -26.84 21.30 -0.99
C TYR A 349 -26.94 20.95 -2.47
N HIS A 350 -26.16 21.65 -3.28
CA HIS A 350 -25.86 21.27 -4.66
C HIS A 350 -24.39 20.85 -4.66
N PRO A 351 -24.08 19.54 -4.70
CA PRO A 351 -22.70 19.08 -4.79
C PRO A 351 -22.02 19.59 -6.06
#